data_AF-A0A553MKK3-F1
#
_entry.id   AF-A0A553MKK3-F1
#
_cell.length_a   1.000
_cell.length_b   1.000
_cell.length_c   1.000
_cell.angle_alpha   90.00
_cell.angle_beta   90.00
_cell.angle_gamma   90.00
#
_symmetry.space_group_name_H-M   'P 1'
#
loop_
_entity.id
_entity.type
_entity.pdbx_description
1 polymer ?
#
loop_
_entity_poly.entity_id
_entity_poly.type
_entity_poly.pdbx_seq_one_letter_code
_entity_poly.pdbx_strand_id
1 'polypeptide(L)'
;MALRSTRDSQILVIGCGIAGIGAAQKLIKHGFNNVHILEATARSGGRVRTGRLGDNIVEIGANWIHGPSKENPVFSLACNHQLLDEESMSEENQAVDIGGHPMFIPNWFSSSGRKLAPETMAPALEFYMNLLERSQEFYSTGEEPFPSVGEFLKAEVKRLTPEEWKEDRESFDLRMAMANTLLKLECCVSGTHTMDDVSLGAFGMYKTLPGLDCTFPRGYEGLTDSMLKELPKDIVLYDKQVKCVHWNYSKNGTNTEGTSFPVVIECSNGETFAADHVIITVSLGE
;
A
#
# COMPACT_ATOMS: atom_id res chain seq x y z
N MET A 1 -38.34 16.40 -15.91
CA MET A 1 -37.37 15.30 -16.09
C MET A 1 -37.71 14.22 -15.08
N ALA A 2 -37.97 12.98 -15.52
CA ALA A 2 -38.11 11.88 -14.58
C ALA A 2 -36.75 11.65 -13.90
N LEU A 3 -36.71 11.74 -12.58
CA LEU A 3 -35.52 11.40 -11.82
C LEU A 3 -35.27 9.90 -12.02
N ARG A 4 -34.09 9.54 -12.52
CA ARG A 4 -33.67 8.13 -12.58
C ARG A 4 -33.73 7.56 -11.15
N SER A 5 -34.15 6.31 -11.03
CA SER A 5 -33.95 5.57 -9.79
C SER A 5 -32.47 5.61 -9.44
N THR A 6 -32.13 5.82 -8.17
CA THR A 6 -30.73 5.90 -7.73
C THR A 6 -29.93 4.67 -8.16
N ARG A 7 -30.58 3.50 -8.25
CA ARG A 7 -29.96 2.23 -8.67
C ARG A 7 -29.66 2.12 -10.17
N ASP A 8 -30.23 2.99 -10.99
CA ASP A 8 -29.99 3.07 -12.44
C ASP A 8 -28.91 4.11 -12.79
N SER A 9 -28.29 4.75 -11.79
CA SER A 9 -27.22 5.72 -11.99
C SER A 9 -26.04 5.09 -12.75
N GLN A 10 -25.53 5.79 -13.75
CA GLN A 10 -24.34 5.39 -14.49
C GLN A 10 -23.09 5.78 -13.71
N ILE A 11 -22.35 4.79 -13.23
CA ILE A 11 -21.17 4.98 -12.39
C ILE A 11 -19.93 4.47 -13.11
N LEU A 12 -18.93 5.32 -13.24
CA LEU A 12 -17.62 4.94 -13.77
C LEU A 12 -16.57 4.94 -12.67
N VAL A 13 -15.77 3.88 -12.61
CA VAL A 13 -14.60 3.78 -11.73
C VAL A 13 -13.35 3.90 -12.60
N ILE A 14 -12.42 4.78 -12.26
CA ILE A 14 -11.17 4.97 -13.00
C ILE A 14 -10.05 4.24 -12.26
N GLY A 15 -9.51 3.21 -12.91
CA GLY A 15 -8.48 2.30 -12.38
C GLY A 15 -9.04 0.97 -11.89
N CYS A 16 -8.46 -0.14 -12.36
CA CYS A 16 -8.83 -1.51 -11.99
C CYS A 16 -7.79 -2.16 -11.04
N GLY A 17 -7.30 -1.36 -10.08
CA GLY A 17 -6.62 -1.87 -8.89
C GLY A 17 -7.60 -2.34 -7.82
N ILE A 18 -7.08 -2.87 -6.70
CA ILE A 18 -7.91 -3.42 -5.61
C ILE A 18 -8.97 -2.43 -5.08
N ALA A 19 -8.67 -1.12 -5.04
CA ALA A 19 -9.61 -0.08 -4.63
C ALA A 19 -10.78 0.05 -5.62
N GLY A 20 -10.50 0.09 -6.92
CA GLY A 20 -11.53 0.19 -7.96
C GLY A 20 -12.41 -1.07 -8.04
N ILE A 21 -11.78 -2.24 -7.94
CA ILE A 21 -12.49 -3.53 -7.88
C ILE A 21 -13.40 -3.59 -6.65
N GLY A 22 -12.88 -3.22 -5.47
CA GLY A 22 -13.66 -3.19 -4.23
C GLY A 22 -14.84 -2.21 -4.29
N ALA A 23 -14.67 -1.03 -4.88
CA ALA A 23 -15.75 -0.09 -5.10
C ALA A 23 -16.85 -0.67 -6.01
N ALA A 24 -16.47 -1.28 -7.13
CA ALA A 24 -17.41 -1.91 -8.06
C ALA A 24 -18.16 -3.08 -7.42
N GLN A 25 -17.47 -3.98 -6.70
CA GLN A 25 -18.10 -5.06 -5.94
C GLN A 25 -19.13 -4.54 -4.95
N LYS A 26 -18.78 -3.48 -4.20
CA LYS A 26 -19.69 -2.90 -3.22
C LYS A 26 -20.92 -2.30 -3.90
N LEU A 27 -20.75 -1.54 -4.97
CA LEU A 27 -21.87 -0.94 -5.72
C LEU A 27 -22.82 -2.01 -6.27
N ILE A 28 -22.29 -3.03 -6.95
CA ILE A 28 -23.09 -4.12 -7.51
C ILE A 28 -23.84 -4.89 -6.41
N LYS A 29 -23.17 -5.18 -5.28
CA LYS A 29 -23.82 -5.81 -4.12
C LYS A 29 -24.99 -4.99 -3.55
N HIS A 30 -24.98 -3.66 -3.73
CA HIS A 30 -26.07 -2.77 -3.30
C HIS A 30 -27.13 -2.54 -4.40
N GLY A 31 -27.04 -3.26 -5.52
CA GLY A 31 -28.05 -3.26 -6.58
C GLY A 31 -27.86 -2.18 -7.64
N PHE A 32 -26.68 -1.56 -7.73
CA PHE A 32 -26.34 -0.69 -8.86
C PHE A 32 -25.91 -1.56 -10.04
N ASN A 33 -26.61 -1.42 -11.17
CA ASN A 33 -26.40 -2.29 -12.33
C ASN A 33 -25.56 -1.63 -13.43
N ASN A 34 -25.46 -0.30 -13.43
CA ASN A 34 -24.78 0.47 -14.47
C ASN A 34 -23.39 0.94 -14.02
N VAL A 35 -22.56 -0.01 -13.57
CA VAL A 35 -21.19 0.25 -13.09
C VAL A 35 -20.18 -0.27 -14.10
N HIS A 36 -19.21 0.55 -14.51
CA HIS A 36 -18.08 0.12 -15.34
C HIS A 36 -16.76 0.64 -14.78
N ILE A 37 -15.68 -0.11 -15.00
CA ILE A 37 -14.32 0.26 -14.63
C ILE A 37 -13.55 0.61 -15.91
N LEU A 38 -12.93 1.79 -15.96
CA LEU A 38 -12.01 2.20 -17.03
C LEU A 38 -10.58 1.93 -16.57
N GLU A 39 -9.90 0.98 -17.20
CA GLU A 39 -8.52 0.61 -16.88
C GLU A 39 -7.57 1.11 -17.96
N ALA A 40 -6.52 1.81 -17.55
CA ALA A 40 -5.57 2.42 -18.48
C ALA A 40 -4.75 1.39 -19.26
N THR A 41 -4.46 0.25 -18.64
CA THR A 41 -3.64 -0.82 -19.20
C THR A 41 -4.47 -1.98 -19.74
N ALA A 42 -3.80 -2.98 -20.32
CA ALA A 42 -4.42 -4.24 -20.75
C ALA A 42 -4.62 -5.24 -19.60
N ARG A 43 -4.37 -4.86 -18.34
CA ARG A 43 -4.47 -5.77 -17.18
C ARG A 43 -5.12 -5.10 -15.97
N SER A 44 -5.67 -5.93 -15.11
CA SER A 44 -6.14 -5.53 -13.79
C SER A 44 -5.04 -5.65 -12.72
N GLY A 45 -5.35 -5.27 -11.48
CA GLY A 45 -4.50 -5.46 -10.30
C GLY A 45 -3.66 -4.24 -9.93
N GLY A 46 -3.24 -3.43 -10.91
CA GLY A 46 -2.48 -2.21 -10.65
C GLY A 46 -1.15 -2.52 -9.93
N ARG A 47 -0.97 -2.01 -8.70
CA ARG A 47 0.23 -2.27 -7.89
C ARG A 47 0.26 -3.65 -7.23
N VAL A 48 -0.81 -4.43 -7.32
CA VAL A 48 -0.76 -5.88 -7.10
C VAL A 48 -0.34 -6.51 -8.43
N ARG A 49 0.84 -7.14 -8.45
CA ARG A 49 1.41 -7.71 -9.68
C ARG A 49 2.35 -8.87 -9.37
N THR A 50 1.99 -10.04 -9.87
CA THR A 50 2.79 -11.25 -9.78
C THR A 50 3.46 -11.53 -11.13
N GLY A 51 4.77 -11.62 -11.14
CA GLY A 51 5.60 -11.99 -12.28
C GLY A 51 6.05 -13.45 -12.26
N ARG A 52 6.85 -13.81 -13.26
CA ARG A 52 7.52 -15.12 -13.33
C ARG A 52 9.01 -14.95 -13.57
N LEU A 53 9.80 -15.77 -12.89
CA LEU A 53 11.24 -15.92 -13.11
C LEU A 53 11.56 -17.42 -13.26
N GLY A 54 11.68 -17.86 -14.51
CA GLY A 54 11.67 -19.30 -14.82
C GLY A 54 10.33 -19.93 -14.43
N ASP A 55 10.38 -21.04 -13.69
CA ASP A 55 9.20 -21.74 -13.20
C ASP A 55 8.63 -21.12 -11.90
N ASN A 56 9.35 -20.18 -11.29
CA ASN A 56 8.96 -19.55 -10.03
C ASN A 56 8.07 -18.33 -10.27
N ILE A 57 7.17 -18.08 -9.31
CA ILE A 57 6.47 -16.80 -9.21
C ILE A 57 7.31 -15.81 -8.41
N VAL A 58 7.18 -14.54 -8.73
CA VAL A 58 7.82 -13.44 -7.99
C VAL A 58 6.83 -12.30 -7.86
N GLU A 59 6.75 -11.63 -6.72
CA GLU A 59 5.96 -10.41 -6.64
C GLU A 59 6.77 -9.23 -7.16
N ILE A 60 6.19 -8.51 -8.13
CA ILE A 60 6.75 -7.27 -8.67
C ILE A 60 6.26 -6.07 -7.85
N GLY A 61 5.04 -6.16 -7.30
CA GLY A 61 4.38 -5.10 -6.55
C GLY A 61 4.19 -5.47 -5.08
N ALA A 62 2.95 -5.35 -4.60
CA ALA A 62 2.60 -5.77 -3.24
C ALA A 62 3.05 -7.21 -2.97
N ASN A 63 3.66 -7.46 -1.82
CA ASN A 63 4.26 -8.75 -1.48
C ASN A 63 3.66 -9.39 -0.22
N TRP A 64 3.30 -8.59 0.79
CA TRP A 64 2.78 -9.08 2.07
C TRP A 64 1.33 -8.66 2.33
N ILE A 65 0.64 -9.46 3.14
CA ILE A 65 -0.45 -8.98 3.99
C ILE A 65 0.20 -8.50 5.28
N HIS A 66 0.21 -7.19 5.52
CA HIS A 66 0.72 -6.62 6.75
C HIS A 66 -0.31 -6.76 7.88
N GLY A 67 0.06 -7.44 8.96
CA GLY A 67 -0.86 -7.77 10.05
C GLY A 67 -2.05 -8.62 9.58
N PRO A 68 -1.83 -9.89 9.18
CA PRO A 68 -2.89 -10.80 8.78
C PRO A 68 -3.74 -11.21 9.99
N SER A 69 -4.80 -10.45 10.26
CA SER A 69 -5.75 -10.67 11.36
C SER A 69 -7.19 -10.41 10.91
N LYS A 70 -8.17 -10.74 11.76
CA LYS A 70 -9.60 -10.55 11.48
C LYS A 70 -9.98 -9.10 11.16
N GLU A 71 -9.21 -8.14 11.63
CA GLU A 71 -9.41 -6.71 11.35
C GLU A 71 -8.93 -6.31 9.94
N ASN A 72 -8.03 -7.10 9.35
CA ASN A 72 -7.51 -6.87 8.02
C ASN A 72 -8.48 -7.41 6.95
N PRO A 73 -9.08 -6.53 6.12
CA PRO A 73 -10.03 -6.97 5.09
C PRO A 73 -9.34 -7.76 3.96
N VAL A 74 -8.05 -7.51 3.69
CA VAL A 74 -7.28 -8.26 2.70
C VAL A 74 -7.09 -9.70 3.17
N PHE A 75 -6.72 -9.89 4.45
CA PHE A 75 -6.64 -11.22 5.06
C PHE A 75 -7.97 -11.96 4.98
N SER A 76 -9.05 -11.30 5.39
CA SER A 76 -10.39 -11.89 5.37
C SER A 76 -10.81 -12.35 3.97
N LEU A 77 -10.55 -11.54 2.93
CA LEU A 77 -10.83 -11.90 1.54
C LEU A 77 -9.93 -13.05 1.07
N ALA A 78 -8.64 -13.03 1.42
CA ALA A 78 -7.71 -14.08 1.05
C ALA A 78 -8.09 -15.44 1.66
N CYS A 79 -8.55 -15.45 2.92
CA CYS A 79 -9.12 -16.64 3.57
C CYS A 79 -10.37 -17.14 2.85
N ASN A 80 -11.33 -16.25 2.54
CA ASN A 80 -12.57 -16.61 1.85
C ASN A 80 -12.31 -17.23 0.47
N HIS A 81 -11.28 -16.75 -0.24
CA HIS A 81 -10.86 -17.27 -1.54
C HIS A 81 -9.85 -18.43 -1.44
N GLN A 82 -9.51 -18.89 -0.23
CA GLN A 82 -8.57 -19.99 0.00
C GLN A 82 -7.20 -19.76 -0.69
N LEU A 83 -6.68 -18.56 -0.49
CA LEU A 83 -5.44 -18.09 -1.11
C LEU A 83 -4.22 -18.16 -0.17
N LEU A 84 -4.42 -18.48 1.10
CA LEU A 84 -3.39 -18.57 2.13
C LEU A 84 -3.20 -20.02 2.60
N ASP A 85 -2.02 -20.31 3.14
CA ASP A 85 -1.72 -21.57 3.83
C ASP A 85 -2.29 -21.59 5.27
N GLU A 86 -2.35 -22.79 5.85
CA GLU A 86 -2.92 -23.03 7.19
C GLU A 86 -2.15 -22.29 8.30
N GLU A 87 -0.83 -22.18 8.18
CA GLU A 87 0.03 -21.50 9.16
C GLU A 87 -0.30 -20.00 9.21
N SER A 88 -0.39 -19.36 8.06
CA SER A 88 -0.79 -17.96 7.90
C SER A 88 -2.21 -17.68 8.41
N MET A 89 -3.09 -18.68 8.38
CA MET A 89 -4.47 -18.56 8.88
C MET A 89 -4.65 -18.94 10.35
N SER A 90 -3.61 -19.43 11.02
CA SER A 90 -3.69 -19.89 12.41
C SER A 90 -4.02 -18.76 13.40
N GLU A 91 -4.67 -19.10 14.51
CA GLU A 91 -4.91 -18.13 15.60
C GLU A 91 -3.60 -17.68 16.26
N GLU A 92 -2.58 -18.55 16.27
CA GLU A 92 -1.25 -18.25 16.79
C GLU A 92 -0.59 -17.14 15.98
N ASN A 93 -0.57 -17.25 14.64
CA ASN A 93 -0.03 -16.21 13.77
C ASN A 93 -0.79 -14.88 13.99
N GLN A 94 -2.12 -14.91 13.93
CA GLN A 94 -2.96 -13.72 14.07
C GLN A 94 -2.79 -12.97 15.40
N ALA A 95 -2.35 -13.66 16.47
CA ALA A 95 -2.18 -13.10 17.80
C ALA A 95 -0.81 -12.42 18.01
N VAL A 96 0.16 -12.59 17.11
CA VAL A 96 1.48 -11.95 17.22
C VAL A 96 1.35 -10.46 16.94
N ASP A 97 1.76 -9.60 17.88
CA ASP A 97 1.94 -8.18 17.62
C ASP A 97 3.41 -7.89 17.29
N ILE A 98 3.68 -7.59 16.03
CA ILE A 98 5.03 -7.25 15.55
C ILE A 98 5.28 -5.74 15.49
N GLY A 99 4.34 -4.92 15.97
CA GLY A 99 4.48 -3.45 15.95
C GLY A 99 4.64 -2.86 14.55
N GLY A 100 4.20 -3.58 13.51
CA GLY A 100 4.36 -3.19 12.10
C GLY A 100 5.76 -3.36 11.52
N HIS A 101 6.70 -3.92 12.28
CA HIS A 101 8.04 -4.20 11.79
C HIS A 101 8.18 -5.69 11.52
N PRO A 102 8.72 -6.11 10.36
CA PRO A 102 8.91 -7.53 10.08
C PRO A 102 9.80 -8.16 11.15
N MET A 103 9.46 -9.36 11.63
CA MET A 103 10.36 -10.12 12.49
C MET A 103 11.61 -10.53 11.69
N PHE A 104 12.72 -9.83 11.92
CA PHE A 104 13.99 -10.18 11.30
C PHE A 104 14.81 -11.09 12.22
N ILE A 105 15.25 -12.24 11.70
CA ILE A 105 16.42 -12.96 12.21
C ILE A 105 17.55 -12.72 11.20
N PRO A 106 18.23 -11.56 11.27
CA PRO A 106 19.17 -11.14 10.22
C PRO A 106 20.48 -11.94 10.26
N ASN A 107 21.01 -12.26 9.08
CA ASN A 107 22.42 -12.58 8.92
C ASN A 107 23.15 -11.34 8.42
N TRP A 108 24.01 -10.76 9.26
CA TRP A 108 24.73 -9.54 8.93
C TRP A 108 26.04 -9.84 8.21
N PHE A 109 26.27 -9.15 7.10
CA PHE A 109 27.52 -9.20 6.34
C PHE A 109 28.03 -7.78 6.11
N SER A 110 29.31 -7.58 6.36
CA SER A 110 29.99 -6.36 5.94
C SER A 110 30.28 -6.37 4.43
N SER A 111 30.55 -5.20 3.86
CA SER A 111 30.90 -5.06 2.44
C SER A 111 32.20 -5.79 2.03
N SER A 112 33.02 -6.20 2.99
CA SER A 112 34.20 -7.03 2.75
C SER A 112 33.91 -8.54 2.72
N GLY A 113 32.65 -8.95 2.90
CA GLY A 113 32.22 -10.35 2.93
C GLY A 113 32.36 -11.03 4.30
N ARG A 114 32.79 -10.31 5.35
CA ARG A 114 32.83 -10.84 6.72
C ARG A 114 31.42 -10.94 7.29
N LYS A 115 31.03 -12.14 7.74
CA LYS A 115 29.83 -12.37 8.57
C LYS A 115 30.06 -11.74 9.94
N LEU A 116 29.09 -10.94 10.39
CA LEU A 116 29.13 -10.25 11.68
C LEU A 116 28.31 -11.03 12.72
N ALA A 117 28.82 -11.09 13.95
CA ALA A 117 28.18 -11.81 15.04
C ALA A 117 26.92 -11.07 15.52
N PRO A 118 25.80 -11.77 15.81
CA PRO A 118 24.59 -11.14 16.32
C PRO A 118 24.83 -10.26 17.54
N GLU A 119 25.71 -10.69 18.45
CA GLU A 119 26.04 -9.98 19.70
C GLU A 119 26.72 -8.63 19.45
N THR A 120 27.44 -8.50 18.34
CA THR A 120 28.04 -7.22 17.91
C THR A 120 26.98 -6.24 17.40
N MET A 121 25.93 -6.76 16.75
CA MET A 121 24.97 -5.97 16.00
C MET A 121 23.70 -5.66 16.80
N ALA A 122 23.30 -6.54 17.72
CA ALA A 122 22.07 -6.40 18.51
C ALA A 122 21.96 -5.05 19.23
N PRO A 123 23.00 -4.50 19.88
CA PRO A 123 22.89 -3.21 20.55
C PRO A 123 22.55 -2.05 19.61
N ALA A 124 23.07 -2.05 18.37
CA ALA A 124 22.76 -1.02 17.39
C ALA A 124 21.36 -1.19 16.79
N LEU A 125 20.87 -2.44 16.66
CA LEU A 125 19.50 -2.71 16.27
C LEU A 125 18.52 -2.17 17.32
N GLU A 126 18.70 -2.57 18.57
CA GLU A 126 17.86 -2.16 19.70
C GLU A 126 17.87 -0.63 19.84
N PHE A 127 19.04 -0.01 19.78
CA PHE A 127 19.18 1.44 19.81
C PHE A 127 18.36 2.13 18.71
N TYR A 128 18.48 1.66 17.46
CA TYR A 128 17.75 2.25 16.35
C TYR A 128 16.23 2.05 16.48
N MET A 129 15.78 0.86 16.85
CA MET A 129 14.35 0.56 17.03
C MET A 129 13.73 1.44 18.12
N ASN A 130 14.42 1.64 19.24
CA ASN A 130 13.98 2.55 20.30
C ASN A 130 13.86 4.01 19.81
N LEU A 131 14.80 4.48 18.97
CA LEU A 131 14.70 5.81 18.37
C LEU A 131 13.51 5.90 17.40
N LEU A 132 13.29 4.87 16.59
CA LEU A 132 12.17 4.85 15.65
C LEU A 132 10.83 4.83 16.39
N GLU A 133 10.69 4.07 17.47
CA GLU A 133 9.51 4.06 18.34
C GLU A 133 9.26 5.46 18.93
N ARG A 134 10.28 6.09 19.51
CA ARG A 134 10.20 7.48 20.01
C ARG A 134 9.76 8.47 18.92
N SER A 135 10.17 8.26 17.67
CA SER A 135 9.76 9.13 16.57
C SER A 135 8.25 9.07 16.27
N GLN A 136 7.59 7.96 16.59
CA GLN A 136 6.15 7.79 16.40
C GLN A 136 5.33 8.46 17.52
N GLU A 137 5.89 8.57 18.73
CA GLU A 137 5.20 9.17 19.89
C GLU A 137 4.85 10.65 19.66
N PHE A 138 5.62 11.37 18.84
CA PHE A 138 5.41 12.79 18.54
C PHE A 138 4.04 13.12 17.94
N TYR A 139 3.43 12.17 17.21
CA TYR A 139 2.07 12.36 16.73
C TYR A 139 1.06 12.49 17.88
N SER A 140 1.23 11.72 18.95
CA SER A 140 0.32 11.72 20.11
C SER A 140 0.52 12.93 21.01
N THR A 141 1.74 13.46 21.09
CA THR A 141 2.06 14.63 21.91
C THR A 141 1.81 15.95 21.17
N GLY A 142 1.80 15.94 19.84
CA GLY A 142 1.74 17.13 19.00
C GLY A 142 3.03 17.95 19.00
N GLU A 143 4.10 17.43 19.59
CA GLU A 143 5.42 18.04 19.57
C GLU A 143 6.14 17.70 18.27
N GLU A 144 6.81 18.67 17.65
CA GLU A 144 7.61 18.45 16.43
C GLU A 144 8.98 19.11 16.59
N PRO A 145 9.91 18.50 17.35
CA PRO A 145 11.23 19.07 17.61
C PRO A 145 12.13 19.13 16.36
N PHE A 146 11.81 18.33 15.35
CA PHE A 146 12.46 18.31 14.05
C PHE A 146 11.38 18.20 12.95
N PRO A 147 11.63 18.73 11.76
CA PRO A 147 10.66 18.70 10.67
C PRO A 147 10.48 17.30 10.05
N SER A 148 11.45 16.40 10.27
CA SER A 148 11.45 15.07 9.65
C SER A 148 11.99 13.99 10.57
N VAL A 149 11.56 12.75 10.30
CA VAL A 149 12.05 11.54 10.98
C VAL A 149 13.56 11.40 10.78
N GLY A 150 14.05 11.65 9.56
CA GLY A 150 15.47 11.55 9.24
C GLY A 150 16.36 12.52 10.02
N GLU A 151 15.93 13.78 10.17
CA GLU A 151 16.67 14.77 10.97
C GLU A 151 16.68 14.41 12.45
N PHE A 152 15.53 13.99 13.00
CA PHE A 152 15.43 13.50 14.38
C PHE A 152 16.38 12.34 14.65
N LEU A 153 16.32 11.29 13.81
CA LEU A 153 17.16 10.10 13.98
C LEU A 153 18.66 10.46 13.92
N LYS A 154 19.08 11.27 12.94
CA LYS A 154 20.50 11.69 12.81
C LYS A 154 20.95 12.51 14.02
N ALA A 155 20.12 13.42 14.51
CA ALA A 155 20.43 14.24 15.68
C ALA A 155 20.58 13.40 16.94
N GLU A 156 19.64 12.47 17.19
CA GLU A 156 19.65 11.61 18.38
C GLU A 156 20.79 10.58 18.34
N VAL A 157 21.06 9.97 17.18
CA VAL A 157 22.23 9.08 16.99
C VAL A 157 23.52 9.83 17.36
N LYS A 158 23.71 11.05 16.85
CA LYS A 158 24.90 11.86 17.16
C LYS A 158 24.99 12.23 18.65
N ARG A 159 23.84 12.45 19.30
CA ARG A 159 23.76 12.87 20.71
C ARG A 159 24.03 11.71 21.68
N LEU A 160 23.48 10.53 21.42
CA LEU A 160 23.45 9.42 22.37
C LEU A 160 24.62 8.44 22.22
N THR A 161 25.11 8.23 21.00
CA THR A 161 26.18 7.25 20.74
C THR A 161 27.47 7.46 21.55
N PRO A 162 27.95 8.68 21.87
CA PRO A 162 29.16 8.84 22.69
C PRO A 162 29.04 8.30 24.12
N GLU A 163 27.82 8.28 24.68
CA GLU A 163 27.56 7.78 26.03
C GLU A 163 27.23 6.28 26.03
N GLU A 164 26.47 5.81 25.05
CA GLU A 164 26.00 4.43 24.97
C GLU A 164 27.06 3.47 24.40
N TRP A 165 27.90 3.93 23.46
CA TRP A 165 28.86 3.10 22.74
C TRP A 165 30.29 3.39 23.19
N LYS A 166 30.67 2.87 24.37
CA LYS A 166 32.02 3.00 24.96
C LYS A 166 33.02 1.94 24.49
N GLU A 167 32.78 1.39 23.31
CA GLU A 167 33.53 0.28 22.73
C GLU A 167 34.79 0.74 21.97
N ASP A 168 35.51 -0.22 21.40
CA ASP A 168 36.63 0.08 20.52
C ASP A 168 36.14 0.72 19.20
N ARG A 169 37.06 1.36 18.49
CA ARG A 169 36.73 2.12 17.27
C ARG A 169 36.14 1.25 16.16
N GLU A 170 36.58 0.00 16.01
CA GLU A 170 36.05 -0.88 14.97
C GLU A 170 34.58 -1.19 15.23
N SER A 171 34.25 -1.55 16.48
CA SER A 171 32.88 -1.86 16.86
C SER A 171 31.96 -0.64 16.75
N PHE A 172 32.45 0.56 17.11
CA PHE A 172 31.73 1.82 16.91
C PHE A 172 31.43 2.09 15.42
N ASP A 173 32.44 1.97 14.55
CA ASP A 173 32.29 2.21 13.11
C ASP A 173 31.29 1.21 12.48
N LEU A 174 31.31 -0.06 12.92
CA LEU A 174 30.34 -1.07 12.48
C LEU A 174 28.91 -0.73 12.90
N ARG A 175 28.70 -0.29 14.15
CA ARG A 175 27.37 0.09 14.64
C ARG A 175 26.83 1.35 13.95
N MET A 176 27.68 2.32 13.64
CA MET A 176 27.30 3.48 12.82
C MET A 176 26.90 3.08 11.39
N ALA A 177 27.66 2.16 10.77
CA ALA A 177 27.30 1.62 9.45
C ALA A 177 25.96 0.86 9.49
N MET A 178 25.67 0.17 10.59
CA MET A 178 24.38 -0.47 10.81
C MET A 178 23.24 0.53 10.95
N ALA A 179 23.37 1.57 11.78
CA ALA A 179 22.35 2.61 11.91
C ALA A 179 22.00 3.24 10.56
N ASN A 180 23.01 3.50 9.72
CA ASN A 180 22.81 3.96 8.34
C ASN A 180 22.10 2.92 7.44
N THR A 181 22.32 1.63 7.68
CA THR A 181 21.64 0.55 6.94
C THR A 181 20.17 0.43 7.36
N LEU A 182 19.89 0.57 8.65
CA LEU A 182 18.52 0.58 9.18
C LEU A 182 17.74 1.81 8.72
N LEU A 183 18.37 2.98 8.62
CA LEU A 183 17.76 4.17 8.03
C LEU A 183 17.35 3.95 6.57
N LYS A 184 18.16 3.23 5.80
CA LYS A 184 17.83 2.85 4.41
C LYS A 184 16.73 1.80 4.34
N LEU A 185 16.69 0.86 5.29
CA LEU A 185 15.58 -0.08 5.41
C LEU A 185 14.27 0.68 5.65
N GLU A 186 14.30 1.68 6.52
CA GLU A 186 13.12 2.51 6.80
C GLU A 186 12.68 3.32 5.57
N CYS A 187 13.62 3.79 4.74
CA CYS A 187 13.27 4.36 3.44
C CYS A 187 12.47 3.39 2.57
N CYS A 188 12.79 2.09 2.58
CA CYS A 188 12.03 1.07 1.84
C CYS A 188 10.62 0.89 2.42
N VAL A 189 10.47 0.88 3.74
CA VAL A 189 9.17 0.74 4.42
C VAL A 189 8.28 1.94 4.14
N SER A 190 8.83 3.15 4.24
CA SER A 190 8.12 4.41 4.00
C SER A 190 7.94 4.74 2.51
N GLY A 191 8.61 4.03 1.61
CA GLY A 191 8.57 4.32 0.17
C GLY A 191 9.16 5.69 -0.20
N THR A 192 10.23 6.11 0.49
CA THR A 192 10.86 7.43 0.32
C THR A 192 12.31 7.33 -0.18
N HIS A 193 12.82 8.39 -0.78
CA HIS A 193 14.24 8.50 -1.13
C HIS A 193 15.11 8.65 0.13
N THR A 194 14.66 9.48 1.07
CA THR A 194 15.31 9.76 2.35
C THR A 194 14.26 9.93 3.44
N MET A 195 14.58 9.53 4.66
CA MET A 195 13.73 9.79 5.82
C MET A 195 13.64 11.28 6.17
N ASP A 196 14.48 12.13 5.57
CA ASP A 196 14.36 13.59 5.69
C ASP A 196 13.09 14.13 4.99
N ASP A 197 12.49 13.36 4.08
CA ASP A 197 11.24 13.71 3.39
C ASP A 197 9.98 13.24 4.15
N VAL A 198 10.15 12.53 5.26
CA VAL A 198 9.05 11.95 6.06
C VAL A 198 8.80 12.83 7.27
N SER A 199 7.61 13.43 7.35
CA SER A 199 7.20 14.32 8.45
C SER A 199 7.24 13.58 9.80
N LEU A 200 7.91 14.18 10.78
CA LEU A 200 7.97 13.64 12.14
C LEU A 200 6.60 13.71 12.83
N GLY A 201 5.93 14.87 12.76
CA GLY A 201 4.64 15.08 13.43
C GLY A 201 3.52 14.17 12.93
N ALA A 202 3.60 13.70 11.67
CA ALA A 202 2.62 12.76 11.10
C ALA A 202 3.06 11.29 11.16
N PHE A 203 4.29 10.97 11.57
CA PHE A 203 4.85 9.62 11.41
C PHE A 203 4.04 8.56 12.20
N GLY A 204 3.70 8.86 13.45
CA GLY A 204 2.88 7.99 14.29
C GLY A 204 1.40 7.89 13.92
N MET A 205 0.95 8.51 12.81
CA MET A 205 -0.43 8.37 12.31
C MET A 205 -0.69 6.98 11.73
N TYR A 206 0.35 6.32 11.21
CA TYR A 206 0.23 4.99 10.62
C TYR A 206 -0.18 3.97 11.68
N LYS A 207 -1.18 3.16 11.36
CA LYS A 207 -1.66 2.10 12.25
C LYS A 207 -1.23 0.75 11.72
N THR A 208 -0.66 -0.03 12.62
CA THR A 208 -0.29 -1.42 12.39
C THR A 208 -1.45 -2.32 12.81
N LEU A 209 -1.52 -3.49 12.21
CA LEU A 209 -2.47 -4.53 12.60
C LEU A 209 -1.68 -5.72 13.16
N PRO A 210 -2.24 -6.49 14.10
CA PRO A 210 -1.61 -7.69 14.59
C PRO A 210 -1.60 -8.77 13.51
N GLY A 211 -0.73 -9.76 13.69
CA GLY A 211 -0.46 -10.85 12.78
C GLY A 211 1.00 -10.85 12.32
N LEU A 212 1.60 -12.03 12.17
CA LEU A 212 2.89 -12.15 11.51
C LEU A 212 2.69 -12.09 9.99
N ASP A 213 3.23 -11.03 9.37
CA ASP A 213 3.16 -10.77 7.93
C ASP A 213 3.31 -12.03 7.07
N CYS A 214 2.34 -12.29 6.20
CA CYS A 214 2.32 -13.46 5.34
C CYS A 214 2.27 -13.08 3.86
N THR A 215 2.58 -14.03 2.99
CA THR A 215 2.56 -13.85 1.53
C THR A 215 1.47 -14.71 0.89
N PHE A 216 1.26 -14.58 -0.42
CA PHE A 216 0.36 -15.44 -1.17
C PHE A 216 1.15 -16.57 -1.84
N PRO A 217 1.02 -17.85 -1.42
CA PRO A 217 1.82 -18.95 -1.97
C PRO A 217 1.68 -19.15 -3.48
N ARG A 218 0.59 -18.66 -4.08
CA ARG A 218 0.29 -18.75 -5.52
C ARG A 218 0.27 -17.39 -6.25
N GLY A 219 0.70 -16.32 -5.59
CA GLY A 219 0.72 -14.98 -6.15
C GLY A 219 -0.42 -14.09 -5.65
N TYR A 220 -0.08 -12.85 -5.31
CA TYR A 220 -0.98 -11.84 -4.78
C TYR A 220 -2.05 -11.42 -5.81
N GLU A 221 -1.73 -11.45 -7.11
CA GLU A 221 -2.74 -11.21 -8.16
C GLU A 221 -3.94 -12.16 -8.07
N GLY A 222 -3.77 -13.35 -7.48
CA GLY A 222 -4.87 -14.29 -7.23
C GLY A 222 -6.02 -13.70 -6.41
N LEU A 223 -5.75 -12.71 -5.54
CA LEU A 223 -6.77 -11.99 -4.79
C LEU A 223 -7.62 -11.10 -5.70
N THR A 224 -6.97 -10.22 -6.46
CA THR A 224 -7.66 -9.31 -7.38
C THR A 224 -8.41 -10.07 -8.48
N ASP A 225 -7.84 -11.17 -8.97
CA ASP A 225 -8.48 -12.06 -9.93
C ASP A 225 -9.74 -12.71 -9.36
N SER A 226 -9.68 -13.17 -8.11
CA SER A 226 -10.84 -13.79 -7.44
C SER A 226 -11.95 -12.77 -7.20
N MET A 227 -11.59 -11.56 -6.77
CA MET A 227 -12.56 -10.46 -6.62
C MET A 227 -13.22 -10.08 -7.95
N LEU A 228 -12.44 -9.99 -9.04
CA LEU A 228 -12.96 -9.68 -10.38
C LEU A 228 -13.89 -10.75 -10.92
N LYS A 229 -13.64 -12.03 -10.64
CA LYS A 229 -14.51 -13.14 -11.08
C LYS A 229 -15.92 -13.09 -10.50
N GLU A 230 -16.13 -12.37 -9.40
CA GLU A 230 -17.45 -12.15 -8.80
C GLU A 230 -18.24 -11.04 -9.50
N LEU A 231 -17.60 -10.27 -10.38
CA LEU A 231 -18.23 -9.18 -11.12
C LEU A 231 -18.75 -9.62 -12.50
N PRO A 232 -19.68 -8.88 -13.11
CA PRO A 232 -20.09 -9.10 -14.50
C PRO A 232 -18.89 -9.09 -15.46
N LYS A 233 -18.88 -9.99 -16.45
CA LYS A 233 -17.74 -10.22 -17.35
C LYS A 233 -17.23 -8.97 -18.07
N ASP A 234 -18.14 -8.07 -18.46
CA ASP A 234 -17.84 -6.90 -19.28
C ASP A 234 -17.76 -5.61 -18.44
N ILE A 235 -17.62 -5.74 -17.11
CA ILE A 235 -17.56 -4.58 -16.22
C ILE A 235 -16.30 -3.73 -16.46
N VAL A 236 -15.19 -4.35 -16.89
CA VAL A 236 -13.90 -3.67 -17.09
C VAL A 236 -13.69 -3.37 -18.56
N LEU A 237 -13.44 -2.09 -18.87
CA LEU A 237 -13.02 -1.60 -20.17
C LEU A 237 -11.53 -1.31 -20.11
N TYR A 238 -10.73 -2.23 -20.67
CA TYR A 238 -9.28 -2.13 -20.75
C TYR A 238 -8.81 -1.18 -21.85
N ASP A 239 -7.54 -0.77 -21.75
CA ASP A 239 -6.91 0.17 -22.69
C ASP A 239 -7.68 1.51 -22.80
N LYS A 240 -8.36 1.91 -21.72
CA LYS A 240 -9.12 3.16 -21.59
C LYS A 240 -8.38 4.13 -20.67
N GLN A 241 -7.20 4.57 -21.10
CA GLN A 241 -6.47 5.62 -20.39
C GLN A 241 -7.32 6.90 -20.36
N VAL A 242 -7.79 7.28 -19.18
CA VAL A 242 -8.52 8.52 -18.97
C VAL A 242 -7.55 9.69 -19.03
N LYS A 243 -7.90 10.71 -19.82
CA LYS A 243 -7.15 11.95 -19.98
C LYS A 243 -7.77 13.09 -19.19
N CYS A 244 -9.09 13.19 -19.15
CA CYS A 244 -9.78 14.27 -18.47
C CYS A 244 -11.14 13.83 -17.92
N VAL A 245 -11.49 14.33 -16.73
CA VAL A 245 -12.81 14.18 -16.14
C VAL A 245 -13.48 15.56 -16.13
N HIS A 246 -14.41 15.76 -17.05
CA HIS A 246 -15.20 16.98 -17.15
C HIS A 246 -16.39 16.87 -16.19
N TRP A 247 -16.31 17.55 -15.05
CA TRP A 247 -17.37 17.60 -14.05
C TRP A 247 -18.11 18.94 -14.11
N ASN A 248 -19.27 19.01 -13.45
CA ASN A 248 -20.20 20.14 -13.58
C ASN A 248 -20.58 20.42 -15.04
N TYR A 249 -20.67 19.35 -15.83
CA TYR A 249 -20.87 19.42 -17.26
C TYR A 249 -22.36 19.60 -17.54
N SER A 250 -22.75 20.76 -18.06
CA SER A 250 -24.09 21.04 -18.56
C SER A 250 -24.02 21.27 -20.07
N LYS A 251 -23.88 20.20 -20.86
CA LYS A 251 -23.99 20.36 -22.31
C LYS A 251 -25.45 20.58 -22.69
N ASN A 252 -25.77 21.82 -23.06
CA ASN A 252 -26.93 22.11 -23.90
C ASN A 252 -26.63 21.61 -25.33
N GLY A 253 -26.85 20.32 -25.59
CA GLY A 253 -26.67 19.70 -26.90
C GLY A 253 -27.97 19.03 -27.37
N THR A 254 -28.46 19.47 -28.52
CA THR A 254 -29.72 19.09 -29.14
C THR A 254 -29.80 17.60 -29.51
N ASN A 255 -30.99 17.03 -29.28
CA ASN A 255 -31.50 15.75 -29.80
C ASN A 255 -30.88 14.47 -29.24
N THR A 256 -31.46 13.98 -28.15
CA THR A 256 -32.29 12.76 -28.09
C THR A 256 -32.77 12.62 -26.65
N GLU A 257 -34.08 12.65 -26.42
CA GLU A 257 -34.78 12.20 -25.19
C GLU A 257 -33.98 12.28 -23.86
N GLY A 258 -33.82 13.50 -23.35
CA GLY A 258 -34.10 13.82 -21.94
C GLY A 258 -33.16 13.33 -20.82
N THR A 259 -32.00 12.73 -21.10
CA THR A 259 -31.04 12.35 -20.05
C THR A 259 -29.76 13.17 -20.11
N SER A 260 -29.56 14.01 -19.09
CA SER A 260 -28.36 14.83 -18.90
C SER A 260 -27.46 14.15 -17.87
N PHE A 261 -26.16 14.10 -18.14
CA PHE A 261 -25.15 13.57 -17.22
C PHE A 261 -24.27 14.72 -16.69
N PRO A 262 -24.02 14.80 -15.38
CA PRO A 262 -23.18 15.84 -14.77
C PRO A 262 -21.68 15.65 -15.02
N VAL A 263 -21.25 14.47 -15.47
CA VAL A 263 -19.85 14.12 -15.71
C VAL A 263 -19.67 13.52 -17.10
N VAL A 264 -18.61 13.92 -17.79
CA VAL A 264 -18.11 13.29 -19.01
C VAL A 264 -16.62 12.97 -18.85
N ILE A 265 -16.24 11.73 -19.12
CA ILE A 265 -14.88 11.24 -19.05
C ILE A 265 -14.35 11.19 -20.49
N GLU A 266 -13.19 11.81 -20.74
CA GLU A 266 -12.47 11.79 -22.02
C GLU A 266 -11.23 10.90 -21.88
N CYS A 267 -11.10 9.91 -22.77
CA CYS A 267 -9.93 9.04 -22.87
C CYS A 267 -8.87 9.64 -23.82
N SER A 268 -7.62 9.22 -23.67
CA SER A 268 -6.48 9.66 -24.51
C SER A 268 -6.68 9.38 -26.00
N ASN A 269 -7.49 8.37 -26.34
CA ASN A 269 -7.83 8.00 -27.72
C ASN A 269 -9.03 8.78 -28.30
N GLY A 270 -9.60 9.72 -27.53
CA GLY A 270 -10.74 10.55 -27.95
C GLY A 270 -12.12 9.95 -27.66
N GLU A 271 -12.20 8.72 -27.14
CA GLU A 271 -13.47 8.16 -26.66
C GLU A 271 -13.99 8.94 -25.45
N THR A 272 -15.33 9.03 -25.34
CA THR A 272 -15.98 9.73 -24.23
C THR A 272 -17.05 8.88 -23.59
N PHE A 273 -17.13 8.92 -22.26
CA PHE A 273 -18.15 8.22 -21.47
C PHE A 273 -18.92 9.23 -20.61
N ALA A 274 -20.24 9.18 -20.65
CA ALA A 274 -21.08 10.00 -19.77
C ALA A 274 -21.39 9.23 -18.47
N ALA A 275 -21.46 9.94 -17.34
CA ALA A 275 -21.72 9.30 -16.05
C ALA A 275 -22.48 10.24 -15.10
N ASP A 276 -23.27 9.64 -14.22
CA ASP A 276 -23.89 10.31 -13.08
C ASP A 276 -22.86 10.49 -11.95
N HIS A 277 -21.98 9.49 -11.78
CA HIS A 277 -20.91 9.51 -10.78
C HIS A 277 -19.60 8.95 -11.34
N VAL A 278 -18.50 9.47 -10.82
CA VAL A 278 -17.15 8.96 -11.11
C VAL A 278 -16.42 8.70 -9.80
N ILE A 279 -15.76 7.54 -9.70
CA ILE A 279 -14.86 7.18 -8.59
C ILE A 279 -13.44 7.13 -9.16
N ILE A 280 -12.55 7.96 -8.65
CA ILE A 280 -11.16 8.04 -9.13
C ILE A 280 -10.27 7.23 -8.17
N THR A 281 -9.58 6.22 -8.69
CA THR A 281 -8.69 5.33 -7.90
C THR A 281 -7.27 5.25 -8.47
N VAL A 282 -6.87 6.25 -9.26
CA VAL A 282 -5.51 6.35 -9.82
C VAL A 282 -4.47 6.50 -8.71
N SER A 283 -3.22 6.13 -8.99
CA SER A 283 -2.14 6.31 -8.01
C SER A 283 -1.83 7.80 -7.83
N LEU A 284 -1.33 8.18 -6.65
CA LEU A 284 -1.02 9.58 -6.33
C LEU A 284 0.03 10.21 -7.27
N GLY A 285 0.97 9.41 -7.77
CA GLY A 285 2.05 9.87 -8.65
C GLY A 285 1.73 9.88 -10.14
N GLU A 286 0.50 9.57 -10.54
CA GLU A 286 0.03 9.61 -11.94
C GLU A 286 -0.41 11.01 -12.38
#